data_AF-A0A4Q5NZ83-F1
#
_entry.id   AF-A0A4Q5NZ83-F1
#
_cell.length_a   1.000
_cell.length_b   1.000
_cell.length_c   1.000
_cell.angle_alpha   90.00
_cell.angle_beta   90.00
_cell.angle_gamma   90.00
#
_symmetry.space_group_name_H-M   'P 1'
#
loop_
_entity.id
_entity.type
_entity.pdbx_description
1 polymer ?
#
loop_
_entity_poly.entity_id
_entity_poly.type
_entity_poly.pdbx_seq_one_letter_code
_entity_poly.pdbx_strand_id
1 'polypeptide(L)'
;MKTASSYPMCLDALRRVKVWPFGIFVAGLGLIAGCNSQPAETPIAENPPPVAPVAATTPEATQAPRMAYQAVTEFNGKSNVVFTLDINGATVGSYSTDKAQNDITNSLHDGLNDIKVSWTADPTMPSYGAARIKLQSQSNGKWNDVMTREVRRDTPAGATTINLQIGMPPAQSSPTEAVPSTGTSANTAAEPAANTVTAGETSIVPDATPTTAAFADKYLLKTTYSSLAPGSFDVTINGQTVGSYNSASNRDISSYLKPGVNEITVSWQAAQTITNRFADSKLTIGVFREGKWSTVANQTITQAQPRGERTWKINVQ
;
A
#
# COMPACT_ATOMS: atom_id res chain seq x y z
N MET A 1 54.00 31.73 1.91
CA MET A 1 53.95 32.48 3.18
C MET A 1 52.72 33.37 3.18
N LYS A 2 52.09 33.53 4.36
CA LYS A 2 50.83 34.22 4.70
C LYS A 2 49.54 33.40 4.56
N THR A 3 49.26 32.73 5.68
CA THR A 3 47.96 32.35 6.23
C THR A 3 47.11 33.56 6.62
N ALA A 4 45.80 33.45 6.49
CA ALA A 4 44.74 34.08 7.30
C ALA A 4 43.37 33.66 6.72
N SER A 5 42.24 33.58 7.41
CA SER A 5 41.85 33.35 8.80
C SER A 5 40.34 33.17 8.70
N SER A 6 39.80 32.12 9.32
CA SER A 6 38.35 31.89 9.45
C SER A 6 37.72 32.94 10.39
N TYR A 7 36.50 33.38 10.06
CA TYR A 7 35.51 33.81 11.03
C TYR A 7 34.12 33.34 10.58
N PRO A 8 33.32 32.69 11.46
CA PRO A 8 31.91 32.40 11.19
C PRO A 8 31.05 33.63 11.51
N MET A 9 30.22 34.06 10.56
CA MET A 9 29.16 35.03 10.82
C MET A 9 27.92 34.31 11.34
N CYS A 10 27.68 34.40 12.65
CA CYS A 10 26.35 34.24 13.23
C CYS A 10 25.52 35.45 12.80
N LEU A 11 24.61 35.27 11.84
CA LEU A 11 23.67 36.31 11.46
C LEU A 11 22.41 36.22 12.33
N ASP A 12 22.25 37.25 13.15
CA ASP A 12 21.02 37.64 13.85
C ASP A 12 19.81 37.67 12.91
N ALA A 13 18.70 37.05 13.33
CA ALA A 13 17.38 37.34 12.79
C ALA A 13 16.41 37.64 13.93
N LEU A 14 16.27 38.95 14.18
CA LEU A 14 15.38 39.57 15.14
C LEU A 14 13.88 39.39 14.79
N ARG A 15 13.14 39.06 15.83
CA ARG A 15 11.71 39.25 16.14
C ARG A 15 10.87 40.16 15.22
N ARG A 16 9.68 39.69 14.86
CA ARG A 16 8.44 40.51 14.83
C ARG A 16 7.33 39.82 15.62
N VAL A 17 7.19 40.19 16.89
CA VAL A 17 6.04 39.82 17.72
C VAL A 17 4.90 40.78 17.39
N LYS A 18 3.80 40.26 16.83
CA LYS A 18 2.58 41.02 16.54
C LYS A 18 1.64 40.84 17.73
N VAL A 19 1.55 41.86 18.58
CA VAL A 19 0.67 41.88 19.76
C VAL A 19 -0.76 42.18 19.31
N TRP A 20 -1.71 41.34 19.68
CA TRP A 20 -3.15 41.61 19.57
C TRP A 20 -3.69 42.01 20.95
N PRO A 21 -4.69 42.91 21.02
CA PRO A 21 -5.26 43.34 22.28
C PRO A 21 -6.27 42.27 22.72
N PHE A 22 -5.99 41.53 23.79
CA PHE A 22 -6.95 41.08 24.81
C PHE A 22 -6.26 40.05 25.72
N GLY A 23 -5.97 40.47 26.96
CA GLY A 23 -6.10 39.62 28.15
C GLY A 23 -4.96 38.68 28.54
N ILE A 24 -4.39 39.00 29.71
CA ILE A 24 -3.71 38.11 30.69
C ILE A 24 -2.20 37.93 30.51
N PHE A 25 -1.49 38.65 31.39
CA PHE A 25 -0.09 38.53 31.76
C PHE A 25 0.18 37.23 32.53
N VAL A 26 1.19 36.47 32.11
CA VAL A 26 2.01 35.64 33.02
C VAL A 26 3.47 35.98 32.75
N ALA A 27 4.10 36.63 33.73
CA ALA A 27 5.52 36.95 33.73
C ALA A 27 6.33 35.71 34.10
N GLY A 28 7.09 35.18 33.15
CA GLY A 28 8.14 34.18 33.38
C GLY A 28 9.50 34.80 33.11
N LEU A 29 10.17 35.23 34.19
CA LEU A 29 11.53 35.74 34.20
C LEU A 29 12.55 34.62 33.87
N GLY A 30 13.44 34.92 32.92
CA GLY A 30 14.89 34.70 32.99
C GLY A 30 15.47 33.32 33.29
N LEU A 31 16.31 32.83 32.37
CA LEU A 31 17.73 32.58 32.66
C LEU A 31 18.51 32.40 31.34
N ILE A 32 19.45 33.31 31.12
CA ILE A 32 20.47 33.26 30.07
C ILE A 32 21.74 32.73 30.76
N ALA A 33 22.18 31.53 30.38
CA ALA A 33 23.47 30.96 30.75
C ALA A 33 23.76 29.85 29.72
N GLY A 34 24.91 29.71 29.09
CA GLY A 34 26.16 30.43 29.03
C GLY A 34 26.97 29.61 28.02
N CYS A 35 27.49 30.24 26.96
CA CYS A 35 28.35 29.52 26.01
C CYS A 35 29.69 29.23 26.69
N ASN A 36 29.85 28.01 27.21
CA ASN A 36 31.11 27.54 27.75
C ASN A 36 31.97 27.03 26.59
N SER A 37 32.88 27.87 26.11
CA SER A 37 33.87 27.52 25.07
C SER A 37 35.04 26.79 25.73
N GLN A 38 34.96 25.46 25.81
CA GLN A 38 36.10 24.65 26.23
C GLN A 38 37.12 24.57 25.07
N PRO A 39 38.40 24.92 25.28
CA PRO A 39 39.43 24.76 24.25
C PRO A 39 39.63 23.27 23.94
N ALA A 40 39.62 22.94 22.65
CA ALA A 40 39.87 21.59 22.17
C ALA A 40 41.31 21.17 22.50
N GLU A 41 41.46 20.12 23.30
CA GLU A 41 42.74 19.43 23.46
C GLU A 41 43.15 18.82 22.11
N THR A 42 44.40 19.06 21.73
CA THR A 42 44.98 18.53 20.50
C THR A 42 45.27 17.04 20.71
N PRO A 43 44.65 16.11 19.96
CA PRO A 43 44.97 14.69 20.08
C PRO A 43 46.42 14.46 19.65
N ILE A 44 47.17 13.78 20.50
CA ILE A 44 48.51 13.28 20.21
C ILE A 44 48.38 12.28 19.06
N ALA A 45 49.20 12.47 18.02
CA ALA A 45 49.22 11.60 16.85
C ALA A 45 49.61 10.16 17.24
N GLU A 46 48.62 9.29 17.33
CA GLU A 46 48.81 7.85 17.41
C GLU A 46 49.18 7.33 16.01
N ASN A 47 50.26 6.55 15.92
CA ASN A 47 50.74 5.98 14.66
C ASN A 47 49.60 5.21 13.97
N PRO A 48 49.35 5.44 12.66
CA PRO A 48 48.28 4.74 11.97
C PRO A 48 48.56 3.22 12.01
N PRO A 49 47.57 2.39 12.35
CA PRO A 49 47.71 0.95 12.31
C PRO A 49 48.06 0.50 10.87
N PRO A 50 48.79 -0.62 10.73
CA PRO A 50 49.17 -1.16 9.43
C PRO A 50 47.92 -1.33 8.55
N VAL A 51 47.95 -0.68 7.38
CA VAL A 51 46.88 -0.70 6.39
C VAL A 51 46.60 -2.15 6.01
N ALA A 52 45.44 -2.67 6.42
CA ALA A 52 44.98 -3.98 5.99
C ALA A 52 44.86 -3.99 4.46
N PRO A 53 45.23 -5.09 3.78
CA PRO A 53 45.12 -5.19 2.33
C PRO A 53 43.68 -4.91 1.89
N VAL A 54 43.53 -3.88 1.05
CA VAL A 54 42.24 -3.47 0.50
C VAL A 54 41.68 -4.64 -0.30
N ALA A 55 40.62 -5.26 0.22
CA ALA A 55 39.93 -6.34 -0.47
C ALA A 55 39.49 -5.83 -1.83
N ALA A 56 39.88 -6.54 -2.89
CA ALA A 56 39.50 -6.20 -4.26
C ALA A 56 37.98 -6.13 -4.35
N THR A 57 37.44 -4.94 -4.62
CA THR A 57 36.02 -4.74 -4.86
C THR A 57 35.65 -5.46 -6.15
N THR A 58 34.93 -6.57 -6.03
CA THR A 58 34.31 -7.24 -7.17
C THR A 58 33.48 -6.22 -7.94
N PRO A 59 33.67 -6.07 -9.27
CA PRO A 59 32.92 -5.11 -10.06
C PRO A 59 31.42 -5.40 -9.94
N GLU A 60 30.67 -4.39 -9.50
CA GLU A 60 29.23 -4.43 -9.37
C GLU A 60 28.62 -4.73 -10.75
N ALA A 61 27.89 -5.84 -10.85
CA ALA A 61 27.25 -6.22 -12.10
C ALA A 61 26.26 -5.13 -12.52
N THR A 62 26.35 -4.65 -13.76
CA THR A 62 25.43 -3.67 -14.33
C THR A 62 24.00 -4.19 -14.24
N GLN A 63 23.25 -3.68 -13.28
CA GLN A 63 21.86 -4.05 -13.06
C GLN A 63 21.01 -3.54 -14.23
N ALA A 64 20.08 -4.37 -14.72
CA ALA A 64 19.16 -3.96 -15.77
C ALA A 64 18.34 -2.73 -15.32
N PRO A 65 17.98 -1.81 -16.23
CA PRO A 65 17.22 -0.62 -15.87
C PRO A 65 15.90 -1.02 -15.21
N ARG A 66 15.74 -0.62 -13.95
CA ARG A 66 14.55 -0.91 -13.14
C ARG A 66 13.51 0.20 -13.31
N MET A 67 12.23 -0.16 -13.32
CA MET A 67 11.16 0.85 -13.26
C MET A 67 11.26 1.63 -11.95
N ALA A 68 11.14 2.96 -12.02
CA ALA A 68 11.14 3.82 -10.84
C ALA A 68 9.74 3.85 -10.18
N TYR A 69 9.71 3.95 -8.86
CA TYR A 69 8.49 4.03 -8.06
C TYR A 69 8.58 5.15 -7.03
N GLN A 70 7.45 5.83 -6.79
CA GLN A 70 7.39 6.88 -5.78
C GLN A 70 6.08 6.88 -5.01
N ALA A 71 6.12 7.39 -3.78
CA ALA A 71 4.95 7.77 -3.01
C ALA A 71 4.75 9.29 -3.08
N VAL A 72 3.53 9.73 -3.36
CA VAL A 72 3.16 11.15 -3.45
C VAL A 72 1.95 11.44 -2.58
N THR A 73 1.98 12.52 -1.80
CA THR A 73 0.81 13.01 -1.07
C THR A 73 0.17 14.22 -1.72
N GLU A 74 -1.16 14.34 -1.61
CA GLU A 74 -1.93 15.50 -2.08
C GLU A 74 -3.01 15.84 -1.06
N PHE A 75 -2.94 17.02 -0.46
CA PHE A 75 -3.88 17.48 0.57
C PHE A 75 -4.69 18.65 0.00
N ASN A 76 -5.99 18.44 -0.18
CA ASN A 76 -6.92 19.50 -0.50
C ASN A 76 -7.45 20.10 0.81
N GLY A 77 -6.97 21.28 1.18
CA GLY A 77 -7.31 21.94 2.44
C GLY A 77 -6.38 21.59 3.60
N LYS A 78 -6.67 22.14 4.78
CA LYS A 78 -5.91 21.83 6.00
C LYS A 78 -6.27 20.42 6.46
N SER A 79 -5.25 19.58 6.66
CA SER A 79 -5.37 18.18 7.07
C SER A 79 -4.29 17.86 8.10
N ASN A 80 -4.67 17.10 9.13
CA ASN A 80 -3.78 16.50 10.12
C ASN A 80 -3.60 14.99 9.88
N VAL A 81 -4.02 14.49 8.72
CA VAL A 81 -3.83 13.09 8.34
C VAL A 81 -2.35 12.80 8.18
N VAL A 82 -1.90 11.72 8.82
CA VAL A 82 -0.57 11.15 8.63
C VAL A 82 -0.73 9.83 7.90
N PHE A 83 -0.09 9.70 6.75
CA PHE A 83 0.06 8.42 6.06
C PHE A 83 1.36 7.75 6.49
N THR A 84 1.33 6.45 6.79
CA THR A 84 2.52 5.63 6.99
C THR A 84 2.54 4.56 5.91
N LEU A 85 3.67 4.44 5.21
CA LEU A 85 3.88 3.44 4.17
C LEU A 85 4.86 2.39 4.68
N ASP A 86 4.42 1.15 4.74
CA ASP A 86 5.25 -0.02 5.01
C ASP A 86 5.34 -0.86 3.73
N ILE A 87 6.56 -1.26 3.37
CA ILE A 87 6.84 -2.14 2.23
C ILE A 87 7.60 -3.35 2.76
N ASN A 88 7.07 -4.54 2.52
CA ASN A 88 7.63 -5.82 2.97
C ASN A 88 7.91 -5.83 4.49
N GLY A 89 6.98 -5.27 5.27
CA GLY A 89 7.08 -5.17 6.73
C GLY A 89 7.99 -4.06 7.27
N ALA A 90 8.67 -3.29 6.40
CA ALA A 90 9.53 -2.18 6.80
C ALA A 90 8.87 -0.82 6.51
N THR A 91 8.86 0.08 7.50
CA THR A 91 8.38 1.46 7.29
C THR A 91 9.34 2.24 6.41
N VAL A 92 8.86 2.67 5.25
CA VAL A 92 9.66 3.42 4.26
C VAL A 92 9.41 4.92 4.32
N GLY A 93 8.32 5.36 4.94
CA GLY A 93 8.03 6.78 5.10
C GLY A 93 6.78 7.09 5.91
N SER A 94 6.76 8.29 6.48
CA SER A 94 5.59 8.89 7.14
C SER A 94 5.36 10.28 6.56
N TYR A 95 4.13 10.55 6.13
CA TYR A 95 3.78 11.70 5.31
C TYR A 95 2.63 12.47 5.95
N SER A 96 2.91 13.69 6.40
CA SER A 96 1.95 14.60 7.05
C SER A 96 1.83 15.96 6.33
N THR A 97 2.45 16.08 5.15
CA THR A 97 2.51 17.32 4.38
C THR A 97 1.95 17.14 2.98
N ASP A 98 1.45 18.22 2.39
CA ASP A 98 1.00 18.25 0.99
C ASP A 98 2.21 18.16 0.04
N LYS A 99 2.04 17.44 -1.07
CA LYS A 99 3.04 17.28 -2.14
C LYS A 99 4.38 16.71 -1.67
N ALA A 100 4.38 15.91 -0.61
CA ALA A 100 5.54 15.11 -0.30
C ALA A 100 5.74 14.09 -1.43
N GLN A 101 6.97 13.95 -1.90
CA GLN A 101 7.36 12.97 -2.91
C GLN A 101 8.56 12.20 -2.36
N ASN A 102 8.45 10.88 -2.31
CA ASN A 102 9.51 10.01 -1.83
C ASN A 102 9.75 8.88 -2.82
N ASP A 103 11.00 8.68 -3.21
CA ASP A 103 11.42 7.56 -4.04
C ASP A 103 11.42 6.29 -3.18
N ILE A 104 10.67 5.28 -3.62
CA ILE A 104 10.53 3.99 -2.93
C ILE A 104 11.11 2.84 -3.76
N THR A 105 11.81 3.13 -4.86
CA THR A 105 12.33 2.15 -5.81
C THR A 105 13.23 1.12 -5.12
N ASN A 106 14.07 1.58 -4.18
CA ASN A 106 15.03 0.71 -3.48
C ASN A 106 14.41 -0.13 -2.37
N SER A 107 13.19 0.19 -1.93
CA SER A 107 12.48 -0.58 -0.90
C SER A 107 11.71 -1.76 -1.48
N LEU A 108 11.59 -1.81 -2.80
CA LEU A 108 10.89 -2.84 -3.54
C LEU A 108 11.88 -3.93 -3.99
N HIS A 109 11.46 -5.19 -4.02
CA HIS A 109 12.21 -6.29 -4.62
C HIS A 109 11.49 -6.84 -5.84
N ASP A 110 12.20 -7.61 -6.67
CA ASP A 110 11.57 -8.32 -7.77
C ASP A 110 10.63 -9.40 -7.20
N GLY A 111 9.55 -9.70 -7.91
CA GLY A 111 8.48 -10.56 -7.42
C GLY A 111 7.36 -9.78 -6.73
N LEU A 112 6.68 -10.46 -5.81
CA LEU A 112 5.50 -9.95 -5.10
C LEU A 112 5.93 -9.14 -3.88
N ASN A 113 5.54 -7.87 -3.79
CA ASN A 113 5.80 -7.00 -2.65
C ASN A 113 4.52 -6.78 -1.87
N ASP A 114 4.61 -6.86 -0.54
CA ASP A 114 3.51 -6.52 0.36
C ASP A 114 3.59 -5.03 0.72
N ILE A 115 2.57 -4.25 0.35
CA ILE A 115 2.56 -2.80 0.59
C ILE A 115 1.36 -2.44 1.45
N LYS A 116 1.64 -1.93 2.64
CA LYS A 116 0.63 -1.48 3.60
C LYS A 116 0.67 0.05 3.71
N VAL A 117 -0.48 0.67 3.53
CA VAL A 117 -0.70 2.09 3.77
C VAL A 117 -1.62 2.24 4.97
N SER A 118 -1.11 2.85 6.04
CA SER A 118 -1.88 3.19 7.23
C SER A 118 -2.16 4.70 7.28
N TRP A 119 -3.27 5.11 7.89
CA TRP A 119 -3.63 6.52 8.03
C TRP A 119 -4.30 6.83 9.36
N THR A 120 -4.11 8.05 9.84
CA THR A 120 -4.87 8.62 10.97
C THR A 120 -6.20 9.20 10.51
N ALA A 121 -7.18 9.27 11.42
CA ALA A 121 -8.40 10.04 11.20
C ALA A 121 -8.14 11.54 11.41
N ASP A 122 -8.89 12.39 10.71
CA ASP A 122 -8.93 13.83 10.97
C ASP A 122 -10.37 14.36 10.98
N PRO A 123 -11.08 14.32 12.12
CA PRO A 123 -12.42 14.86 12.22
C PRO A 123 -12.48 16.39 12.11
N THR A 124 -11.33 17.08 12.15
CA THR A 124 -11.23 18.54 12.02
C THR A 124 -11.03 19.00 10.58
N MET A 125 -10.77 18.07 9.65
CA MET A 125 -10.65 18.35 8.23
C MET A 125 -11.91 19.08 7.73
N PRO A 126 -11.78 20.15 6.91
CA PRO A 126 -12.94 20.80 6.29
C PRO A 126 -13.80 19.79 5.53
N SER A 127 -15.12 20.02 5.42
CA SER A 127 -16.04 19.08 4.74
C SER A 127 -15.71 18.86 3.26
N TYR A 128 -15.05 19.82 2.62
CA TYR A 128 -14.54 19.73 1.24
C TYR A 128 -13.09 19.22 1.17
N GLY A 129 -12.45 18.99 2.31
CA GLY A 129 -11.07 18.58 2.38
C GLY A 129 -10.88 17.09 2.10
N ALA A 130 -9.72 16.74 1.56
CA ALA A 130 -9.31 15.36 1.36
C ALA A 130 -7.79 15.26 1.43
N ALA A 131 -7.29 14.21 2.09
CA ALA A 131 -5.88 13.84 2.06
C ALA A 131 -5.72 12.58 1.20
N ARG A 132 -4.75 12.59 0.29
CA ARG A 132 -4.46 11.46 -0.58
C ARG A 132 -3.00 11.03 -0.46
N ILE A 133 -2.77 9.74 -0.57
CA ILE A 133 -1.46 9.17 -0.91
C ILE A 133 -1.61 8.34 -2.17
N LYS A 134 -0.67 8.53 -3.10
CA LYS A 134 -0.57 7.81 -4.36
C LYS A 134 0.75 7.05 -4.39
N LEU A 135 0.68 5.80 -4.81
CA LEU A 135 1.87 5.05 -5.23
C LEU A 135 1.92 5.09 -6.74
N GLN A 136 3.04 5.52 -7.30
CA GLN A 136 3.20 5.74 -8.72
C GLN A 136 4.37 4.93 -9.26
N SER A 137 4.24 4.48 -10.50
CA SER A 137 5.31 3.83 -11.26
C SER A 137 5.65 4.65 -12.50
N GLN A 138 6.93 4.75 -12.83
CA GLN A 138 7.39 5.45 -14.02
C GLN A 138 7.49 4.49 -15.20
N SER A 139 6.76 4.79 -16.27
CA SER A 139 6.83 4.07 -17.54
C SER A 139 6.88 5.06 -18.68
N ASN A 140 7.86 4.90 -19.58
CA ASN A 140 8.08 5.81 -20.72
C ASN A 140 8.18 7.29 -20.30
N GLY A 141 8.87 7.56 -19.18
CA GLY A 141 9.02 8.91 -18.61
C GLY A 141 7.76 9.50 -17.99
N LYS A 142 6.64 8.78 -17.96
CA LYS A 142 5.38 9.22 -17.34
C LYS A 142 5.10 8.46 -16.05
N TRP A 143 4.63 9.16 -15.04
CA TRP A 143 4.16 8.57 -13.80
C TRP A 143 2.72 8.08 -13.96
N ASN A 144 2.46 6.85 -13.54
CA ASN A 144 1.15 6.23 -13.56
C ASN A 144 0.78 5.79 -12.14
N ASP A 145 -0.43 6.11 -11.70
CA ASP A 145 -0.94 5.71 -10.39
C ASP A 145 -1.15 4.19 -10.38
N VAL A 146 -0.47 3.54 -9.44
CA VAL A 146 -0.60 2.10 -9.14
C VAL A 146 -1.64 1.89 -8.04
N MET A 147 -1.70 2.82 -7.09
CA MET A 147 -2.65 2.84 -5.99
C MET A 147 -2.93 4.27 -5.56
N THR A 148 -4.16 4.54 -5.16
CA THR A 148 -4.54 5.80 -4.53
C THR A 148 -5.39 5.50 -3.31
N ARG A 149 -5.02 6.08 -2.16
CA ARG A 149 -5.86 6.09 -0.95
C ARG A 149 -6.27 7.51 -0.64
N GLU A 150 -7.58 7.74 -0.56
CA GLU A 150 -8.18 9.00 -0.12
C GLU A 150 -8.74 8.85 1.30
N VAL A 151 -8.48 9.84 2.14
CA VAL A 151 -8.98 10.00 3.51
C VAL A 151 -9.74 11.32 3.58
N ARG A 152 -10.97 11.24 4.05
CA ARG A 152 -11.86 12.39 4.29
C ARG A 152 -12.11 12.57 5.77
N ARG A 153 -12.80 13.67 6.12
CA ARG A 153 -13.19 14.02 7.49
C ARG A 153 -13.86 12.88 8.27
N ASP A 154 -14.71 12.13 7.60
CA ASP A 154 -15.50 11.02 8.14
C ASP A 154 -14.81 9.67 8.03
N THR A 155 -13.63 9.61 7.41
CA THR A 155 -12.87 8.37 7.28
C THR A 155 -12.21 8.04 8.62
N PRO A 156 -12.53 6.89 9.24
CA PRO A 156 -11.86 6.46 10.46
C PRO A 156 -10.39 6.12 10.18
N ALA A 157 -9.56 6.12 11.22
CA ALA A 157 -8.19 5.65 11.13
C ALA A 157 -8.20 4.18 10.69
N GLY A 158 -7.20 3.78 9.91
CA GLY A 158 -7.17 2.43 9.36
C GLY A 158 -5.92 2.14 8.55
N ALA A 159 -5.93 0.97 7.93
CA ALA A 159 -4.88 0.55 7.03
C ALA A 159 -5.47 -0.22 5.84
N THR A 160 -4.74 -0.24 4.73
CA THR A 160 -5.04 -1.07 3.58
C THR A 160 -3.75 -1.70 3.08
N THR A 161 -3.84 -2.93 2.60
CA THR A 161 -2.70 -3.69 2.11
C THR A 161 -2.95 -4.09 0.67
N ILE A 162 -1.95 -3.90 -0.19
CA ILE A 162 -1.95 -4.33 -1.59
C ILE A 162 -0.72 -5.18 -1.86
N ASN A 163 -0.85 -6.12 -2.79
CA ASN A 163 0.29 -6.86 -3.31
C ASN A 163 0.71 -6.25 -4.65
N LEU A 164 1.98 -5.85 -4.77
CA LEU A 164 2.55 -5.27 -5.98
C LEU A 164 3.58 -6.21 -6.60
N GLN A 165 3.27 -6.74 -7.78
CA GLN A 165 4.21 -7.56 -8.55
C GLN A 165 5.17 -6.66 -9.35
N ILE A 166 6.48 -6.83 -9.14
CA ILE A 166 7.55 -6.12 -9.85
C ILE A 166 8.42 -7.13 -10.58
N GLY A 167 8.82 -6.79 -11.81
CA GLY A 167 9.57 -7.70 -12.66
C GLY A 167 8.72 -8.82 -13.27
N MET A 168 9.30 -9.50 -14.24
CA MET A 168 8.68 -10.67 -14.87
C MET A 168 8.64 -11.79 -13.82
N PRO A 169 7.54 -12.56 -13.68
CA PRO A 169 7.61 -13.79 -12.90
C PRO A 169 8.79 -14.60 -13.44
N PRO A 170 9.61 -15.23 -12.58
CA PRO A 170 10.69 -16.09 -13.06
C PRO A 170 10.09 -17.01 -14.10
N ALA A 171 10.69 -17.07 -15.29
CA ALA A 171 10.26 -18.00 -16.32
C ALA A 171 10.10 -19.35 -15.63
N GLN A 172 8.87 -19.86 -15.53
CA GLN A 172 8.62 -21.13 -14.89
C GLN A 172 9.51 -22.13 -15.60
N SER A 173 10.59 -22.54 -14.94
CA SER A 173 11.43 -23.62 -15.43
C SER A 173 10.49 -24.79 -15.64
N SER A 174 10.32 -25.20 -16.89
CA SER A 174 9.44 -26.30 -17.27
C SER A 174 9.67 -27.47 -16.32
N PRO A 175 8.62 -28.06 -15.74
CA PRO A 175 8.80 -29.18 -14.83
C PRO A 175 9.53 -30.29 -15.59
N THR A 176 10.73 -30.62 -15.12
CA THR A 176 11.38 -31.87 -15.52
C THR A 176 10.50 -33.00 -15.02
N GLU A 177 9.99 -33.77 -15.98
CA GLU A 177 9.11 -34.91 -15.87
C GLU A 177 9.44 -35.80 -14.65
N ALA A 178 8.56 -35.78 -13.64
CA ALA A 178 8.68 -36.63 -12.46
C ALA A 178 7.96 -37.97 -12.69
N VAL A 179 8.70 -39.04 -12.49
CA VAL A 179 8.29 -40.45 -12.56
C VAL A 179 7.13 -40.76 -11.60
N PRO A 180 6.11 -41.54 -12.00
CA PRO A 180 4.96 -41.85 -11.14
C PRO A 180 5.32 -42.85 -10.04
N SER A 181 5.00 -42.52 -8.79
CA SER A 181 5.01 -43.44 -7.65
C SER A 181 3.57 -43.72 -7.21
N THR A 182 3.19 -44.99 -7.29
CA THR A 182 1.92 -45.55 -6.78
C THR A 182 2.00 -45.76 -5.27
N GLY A 183 1.05 -45.21 -4.52
CA GLY A 183 0.92 -45.45 -3.08
C GLY A 183 -0.49 -45.19 -2.55
N THR A 184 -1.27 -46.26 -2.47
CA THR A 184 -2.58 -46.38 -1.80
C THR A 184 -2.43 -46.28 -0.27
N SER A 185 -3.29 -45.55 0.43
CA SER A 185 -4.04 -46.07 1.60
C SER A 185 -5.06 -45.07 2.18
N ALA A 186 -6.20 -45.62 2.58
CA ALA A 186 -7.34 -44.98 3.24
C ALA A 186 -7.17 -44.88 4.77
N ASN A 187 -7.92 -43.97 5.43
CA ASN A 187 -8.81 -44.31 6.55
C ASN A 187 -9.65 -43.14 7.09
N THR A 188 -10.97 -43.32 7.00
CA THR A 188 -11.98 -43.43 8.08
C THR A 188 -12.08 -42.38 9.21
N ALA A 189 -13.33 -41.92 9.36
CA ALA A 189 -13.87 -40.98 10.32
C ALA A 189 -13.98 -41.47 11.77
N ALA A 190 -13.97 -40.52 12.72
CA ALA A 190 -14.62 -40.62 14.02
C ALA A 190 -14.92 -39.22 14.62
N GLU A 191 -16.20 -38.95 14.88
CA GLU A 191 -16.78 -38.06 15.91
C GLU A 191 -17.45 -38.99 16.95
N PRO A 192 -17.92 -38.58 18.15
CA PRO A 192 -18.02 -37.23 18.71
C PRO A 192 -17.63 -37.08 20.20
N ALA A 193 -17.53 -35.84 20.71
CA ALA A 193 -17.80 -35.53 22.11
C ALA A 193 -18.24 -34.07 22.28
N ALA A 194 -19.38 -33.90 22.94
CA ALA A 194 -20.00 -32.64 23.29
C ALA A 194 -19.21 -31.87 24.35
N ASN A 195 -19.18 -30.54 24.25
CA ASN A 195 -18.88 -29.66 25.37
C ASN A 195 -19.74 -28.38 25.30
N THR A 196 -20.47 -28.14 26.38
CA THR A 196 -21.32 -26.98 26.67
C THR A 196 -20.49 -25.90 27.37
N VAL A 197 -20.47 -24.67 26.87
CA VAL A 197 -20.23 -23.44 27.67
C VAL A 197 -21.01 -22.25 27.10
N THR A 198 -21.48 -21.42 28.04
CA THR A 198 -22.33 -20.24 27.96
C THR A 198 -21.56 -18.93 27.71
N ALA A 199 -22.19 -18.02 26.94
CA ALA A 199 -22.05 -16.55 26.87
C ALA A 199 -20.78 -15.89 26.28
N GLY A 200 -20.98 -15.23 25.13
CA GLY A 200 -20.54 -13.85 24.90
C GLY A 200 -19.14 -13.63 24.35
N GLU A 201 -18.78 -14.27 23.24
CA GLU A 201 -17.49 -14.08 22.58
C GLU A 201 -17.67 -13.67 21.11
N THR A 202 -17.02 -12.57 20.70
CA THR A 202 -17.02 -12.10 19.31
C THR A 202 -16.23 -13.09 18.46
N SER A 203 -16.94 -13.81 17.58
CA SER A 203 -16.36 -14.79 16.66
C SER A 203 -15.33 -14.12 15.74
N ILE A 204 -14.05 -14.35 16.02
CA ILE A 204 -12.97 -14.12 15.08
C ILE A 204 -12.97 -15.33 14.15
N VAL A 205 -13.57 -15.19 12.97
CA VAL A 205 -13.53 -16.25 11.95
C VAL A 205 -12.05 -16.48 11.60
N PRO A 206 -11.53 -17.72 11.72
CA PRO A 206 -10.15 -18.01 11.33
C PRO A 206 -9.95 -17.68 9.85
N ASP A 207 -8.95 -16.86 9.57
CA ASP A 207 -8.54 -16.50 8.22
C ASP A 207 -8.04 -17.78 7.52
N ALA A 208 -8.85 -18.29 6.59
CA ALA A 208 -8.51 -19.49 5.85
C ALA A 208 -7.30 -19.19 4.96
N THR A 209 -6.19 -19.86 5.25
CA THR A 209 -4.97 -19.78 4.45
C THR A 209 -5.30 -20.18 3.00
N PRO A 210 -4.95 -19.37 1.98
CA PRO A 210 -5.26 -19.69 0.60
C PRO A 210 -4.58 -21.00 0.17
N THR A 211 -5.37 -22.00 -0.22
CA THR A 211 -4.85 -23.24 -0.79
C THR A 211 -4.35 -22.96 -2.19
N THR A 212 -3.02 -22.95 -2.37
CA THR A 212 -2.39 -22.63 -3.65
C THR A 212 -2.47 -23.84 -4.59
N ALA A 213 -3.60 -24.02 -5.27
CA ALA A 213 -3.66 -24.87 -6.45
C ALA A 213 -3.08 -24.09 -7.65
N ALA A 214 -2.12 -24.67 -8.36
CA ALA A 214 -1.57 -24.06 -9.56
C ALA A 214 -2.53 -24.25 -10.73
N PHE A 215 -3.19 -23.17 -11.17
CA PHE A 215 -4.01 -23.15 -12.38
C PHE A 215 -3.13 -22.92 -13.62
N ALA A 216 -3.47 -23.54 -14.73
CA ALA A 216 -2.86 -23.21 -16.02
C ALA A 216 -3.22 -21.78 -16.46
N ASP A 217 -4.40 -21.31 -16.06
CA ASP A 217 -4.94 -20.01 -16.42
C ASP A 217 -4.78 -18.97 -15.33
N LYS A 218 -4.49 -17.72 -15.73
CA LYS A 218 -4.46 -16.57 -14.83
C LYS A 218 -5.81 -15.87 -14.78
N TYR A 219 -6.39 -15.77 -13.58
CA TYR A 219 -7.63 -15.03 -13.34
C TYR A 219 -7.32 -13.65 -12.77
N LEU A 220 -7.87 -12.61 -13.40
CA LEU A 220 -7.70 -11.23 -12.97
C LEU A 220 -9.03 -10.58 -12.63
N LEU A 221 -9.01 -9.76 -11.61
CA LEU A 221 -10.04 -8.80 -11.26
C LEU A 221 -9.57 -7.42 -11.68
N LYS A 222 -10.36 -6.76 -12.53
CA LYS A 222 -10.11 -5.41 -13.01
C LYS A 222 -11.24 -4.50 -12.57
N THR A 223 -10.90 -3.32 -12.08
CA THR A 223 -11.88 -2.26 -11.83
C THR A 223 -11.53 -1.04 -12.69
N THR A 224 -12.56 -0.43 -13.26
CA THR A 224 -12.47 0.89 -13.90
C THR A 224 -13.35 1.85 -13.12
N TYR A 225 -12.81 3.02 -12.82
CA TYR A 225 -13.45 3.98 -11.95
C TYR A 225 -13.76 5.27 -12.70
N SER A 226 -14.97 5.80 -12.51
CA SER A 226 -15.37 7.11 -13.00
C SER A 226 -15.58 8.06 -11.84
N SER A 227 -14.96 9.24 -11.89
CA SER A 227 -15.18 10.31 -10.92
C SER A 227 -16.63 10.84 -10.91
N LEU A 228 -17.38 10.60 -11.98
CA LEU A 228 -18.79 10.97 -12.13
C LEU A 228 -19.75 9.90 -11.61
N ALA A 229 -19.25 8.68 -11.37
CA ALA A 229 -19.96 7.57 -10.74
C ALA A 229 -19.07 6.91 -9.67
N PRO A 230 -18.65 7.68 -8.64
CA PRO A 230 -17.75 7.16 -7.63
C PRO A 230 -18.48 6.08 -6.84
N GLY A 231 -17.80 4.97 -6.54
CA GLY A 231 -18.35 3.88 -5.76
C GLY A 231 -17.30 2.86 -5.34
N SER A 232 -17.71 1.92 -4.51
CA SER A 232 -16.90 0.82 -4.02
C SER A 232 -17.47 -0.53 -4.46
N PHE A 233 -16.57 -1.49 -4.62
CA PHE A 233 -16.87 -2.91 -4.78
C PHE A 233 -16.20 -3.71 -3.67
N ASP A 234 -16.97 -4.47 -2.92
CA ASP A 234 -16.47 -5.45 -1.97
C ASP A 234 -16.61 -6.84 -2.58
N VAL A 235 -15.51 -7.59 -2.60
CA VAL A 235 -15.44 -8.85 -3.35
C VAL A 235 -15.06 -9.98 -2.40
N THR A 236 -15.90 -11.01 -2.38
CA THR A 236 -15.60 -12.28 -1.72
C THR A 236 -15.59 -13.41 -2.74
N ILE A 237 -14.68 -14.37 -2.58
CA ILE A 237 -14.57 -15.57 -3.41
C ILE A 237 -14.53 -16.77 -2.47
N ASN A 238 -15.43 -17.72 -2.67
CA ASN A 238 -15.60 -18.91 -1.84
C ASN A 238 -15.74 -18.57 -0.34
N GLY A 239 -16.40 -17.45 -0.02
CA GLY A 239 -16.55 -16.94 1.35
C GLY A 239 -15.33 -16.17 1.89
N GLN A 240 -14.20 -16.15 1.19
CA GLN A 240 -13.00 -15.40 1.58
C GLN A 240 -13.04 -13.98 1.02
N THR A 241 -12.75 -12.98 1.86
CA THR A 241 -12.65 -11.58 1.41
C THR A 241 -11.40 -11.42 0.56
N VAL A 242 -11.60 -11.05 -0.70
CA VAL A 242 -10.50 -10.70 -1.60
C VAL A 242 -10.09 -9.26 -1.31
N GLY A 243 -11.03 -8.33 -1.29
CA GLY A 243 -10.77 -6.94 -0.91
C GLY A 243 -11.88 -5.97 -1.30
N SER A 244 -11.67 -4.70 -0.93
CA SER A 244 -12.54 -3.56 -1.21
C SER A 244 -11.88 -2.62 -2.21
N TYR A 245 -12.58 -2.25 -3.28
CA TYR A 245 -12.04 -1.48 -4.40
C TYR A 245 -12.88 -0.24 -4.66
N ASN A 246 -12.27 0.95 -4.53
CA ASN A 246 -12.91 2.25 -4.75
C ASN A 246 -12.14 3.12 -5.76
N SER A 247 -11.23 2.52 -6.52
CA SER A 247 -10.39 3.15 -7.54
C SER A 247 -10.07 2.11 -8.61
N ALA A 248 -9.50 2.54 -9.74
CA ALA A 248 -9.09 1.62 -10.79
C ALA A 248 -7.96 0.70 -10.30
N SER A 249 -8.12 -0.61 -10.50
CA SER A 249 -7.19 -1.62 -10.02
C SER A 249 -7.15 -2.82 -10.97
N ASN A 250 -6.05 -3.57 -10.90
CA ASN A 250 -5.92 -4.87 -11.56
C ASN A 250 -5.24 -5.82 -10.58
N ARG A 251 -5.90 -6.91 -10.24
CA ARG A 251 -5.45 -7.85 -9.21
C ARG A 251 -5.54 -9.29 -9.69
N ASP A 252 -4.49 -10.06 -9.44
CA ASP A 252 -4.51 -11.51 -9.59
C ASP A 252 -5.34 -12.13 -8.46
N ILE A 253 -6.35 -12.90 -8.84
CA ILE A 253 -7.25 -13.59 -7.91
C ILE A 253 -7.12 -15.11 -7.99
N SER A 254 -6.13 -15.62 -8.73
CA SER A 254 -5.98 -17.06 -8.98
C SER A 254 -5.81 -17.85 -7.68
N SER A 255 -5.16 -17.28 -6.67
CA SER A 255 -4.97 -17.91 -5.35
C SER A 255 -6.24 -18.07 -4.50
N TYR A 256 -7.36 -17.42 -4.89
CA TYR A 256 -8.64 -17.52 -4.19
C TYR A 256 -9.58 -18.55 -4.83
N LEU A 257 -9.18 -19.11 -5.98
CA LEU A 257 -9.96 -20.06 -6.73
C LEU A 257 -9.55 -21.49 -6.38
N LYS A 258 -10.47 -22.43 -6.54
CA LYS A 258 -10.26 -23.88 -6.46
C LYS A 258 -10.68 -24.54 -7.77
N PRO A 259 -10.13 -25.70 -8.15
CA PRO A 259 -10.66 -26.47 -9.28
C PRO A 259 -12.17 -26.75 -9.09
N GLY A 260 -12.93 -26.62 -10.18
CA GLY A 260 -14.39 -26.78 -10.19
C GLY A 260 -15.16 -25.49 -9.91
N VAL A 261 -16.32 -25.63 -9.25
CA VAL A 261 -17.25 -24.51 -9.03
C VAL A 261 -16.73 -23.60 -7.91
N ASN A 262 -16.62 -22.31 -8.25
CA ASN A 262 -16.28 -21.22 -7.35
C ASN A 262 -17.46 -20.26 -7.24
N GLU A 263 -17.69 -19.75 -6.05
CA GLU A 263 -18.71 -18.74 -5.78
C GLU A 263 -18.06 -17.37 -5.60
N ILE A 264 -18.51 -16.38 -6.36
CA ILE A 264 -17.98 -15.02 -6.31
C ILE A 264 -19.12 -14.10 -5.95
N THR A 265 -19.02 -13.39 -4.84
CA THR A 265 -19.99 -12.37 -4.44
C THR A 265 -19.35 -10.99 -4.53
N VAL A 266 -20.04 -10.08 -5.21
CA VAL A 266 -19.67 -8.68 -5.30
C VAL A 266 -20.80 -7.86 -4.71
N SER A 267 -20.50 -7.13 -3.63
CA SER A 267 -21.34 -6.05 -3.12
C SER A 267 -20.82 -4.72 -3.67
N TRP A 268 -21.73 -3.80 -3.99
CA TRP A 268 -21.34 -2.49 -4.49
C TRP A 268 -22.21 -1.38 -3.93
N GLN A 269 -21.61 -0.20 -3.85
CA GLN A 269 -22.29 1.00 -3.40
C GLN A 269 -21.67 2.25 -4.05
N ALA A 270 -22.51 3.12 -4.60
CA ALA A 270 -22.14 4.43 -5.06
C ALA A 270 -21.84 5.32 -3.85
N ALA A 271 -20.71 6.04 -3.91
CA ALA A 271 -20.28 6.95 -2.86
C ALA A 271 -21.15 8.23 -2.82
N GLN A 272 -21.87 8.54 -3.89
CA GLN A 272 -22.78 9.67 -3.98
C GLN A 272 -23.90 9.39 -4.99
N THR A 273 -24.91 10.27 -5.03
CA THR A 273 -25.94 10.23 -6.07
C THR A 273 -25.32 10.46 -7.45
N ILE A 274 -25.46 9.48 -8.34
CA ILE A 274 -24.98 9.56 -9.71
C ILE A 274 -26.00 10.35 -10.53
N THR A 275 -25.65 11.59 -10.91
CA THR A 275 -26.53 12.47 -11.70
C THR A 275 -26.35 12.26 -13.21
N ASN A 276 -25.18 11.80 -13.65
CA ASN A 276 -24.90 11.51 -15.05
C ASN A 276 -25.22 10.05 -15.38
N ARG A 277 -26.28 9.83 -16.17
CA ARG A 277 -26.72 8.49 -16.60
C ARG A 277 -25.71 7.71 -17.45
N PHE A 278 -24.72 8.39 -18.02
CA PHE A 278 -23.66 7.78 -18.84
C PHE A 278 -22.39 7.48 -18.03
N ALA A 279 -22.32 7.93 -16.77
CA ALA A 279 -21.19 7.62 -15.92
C ALA A 279 -21.32 6.22 -15.33
N ASP A 280 -20.24 5.44 -15.41
CA ASP A 280 -20.17 4.13 -14.80
C ASP A 280 -18.83 3.84 -14.14
N SER A 281 -18.88 3.07 -13.07
CA SER A 281 -17.72 2.37 -12.51
C SER A 281 -17.95 0.88 -12.69
N LYS A 282 -16.94 0.13 -13.11
CA LYS A 282 -17.08 -1.28 -13.48
C LYS A 282 -16.08 -2.14 -12.73
N LEU A 283 -16.52 -3.32 -12.34
CA LEU A 283 -15.69 -4.43 -11.92
C LEU A 283 -15.86 -5.55 -12.94
N THR A 284 -14.75 -6.11 -13.41
CA THR A 284 -14.72 -7.21 -14.38
C THR A 284 -13.78 -8.27 -13.86
N ILE A 285 -14.27 -9.49 -13.76
CA ILE A 285 -13.45 -10.68 -13.51
C ILE A 285 -13.34 -11.40 -14.83
N GLY A 286 -12.12 -11.74 -15.21
CA GLY A 286 -11.85 -12.46 -16.43
C GLY A 286 -10.61 -13.32 -16.34
N VAL A 287 -10.49 -14.19 -17.32
CA VAL A 287 -9.40 -15.15 -17.46
C VAL A 287 -8.59 -14.80 -18.71
N PHE A 288 -7.27 -14.95 -18.61
CA PHE A 288 -6.38 -14.78 -19.75
C PHE A 288 -5.98 -16.15 -20.30
N ARG A 289 -6.54 -16.51 -21.47
CA ARG A 289 -6.32 -17.79 -22.15
C ARG A 289 -5.76 -17.54 -23.53
N GLU A 290 -4.66 -18.19 -23.89
CA GLU A 290 -4.09 -18.12 -25.24
C GLU A 290 -3.86 -16.68 -25.73
N GLY A 291 -3.42 -15.78 -24.83
CA GLY A 291 -3.22 -14.36 -25.17
C GLY A 291 -4.48 -13.51 -25.26
N LYS A 292 -5.67 -14.08 -24.98
CA LYS A 292 -6.97 -13.41 -25.09
C LYS A 292 -7.65 -13.27 -23.73
N TRP A 293 -8.25 -12.10 -23.52
CA TRP A 293 -9.08 -11.82 -22.36
C TRP A 293 -10.51 -12.34 -22.56
N SER A 294 -10.98 -13.15 -21.61
CA SER A 294 -12.36 -13.62 -21.57
C SER A 294 -13.02 -13.20 -20.26
N THR A 295 -14.06 -12.37 -20.35
CA THR A 295 -14.83 -11.94 -19.17
C THR A 295 -15.70 -13.09 -18.66
N VAL A 296 -15.60 -13.40 -17.38
CA VAL A 296 -16.42 -14.43 -16.71
C VAL A 296 -17.51 -13.82 -15.83
N ALA A 297 -17.26 -12.65 -15.25
CA ALA A 297 -18.26 -11.88 -14.49
C ALA A 297 -18.00 -10.38 -14.63
N ASN A 298 -19.06 -9.58 -14.61
CA ASN A 298 -18.93 -8.13 -14.53
C ASN A 298 -20.05 -7.52 -13.67
N GLN A 299 -19.73 -6.39 -13.05
CA GLN A 299 -20.68 -5.58 -12.31
C GLN A 299 -20.42 -4.11 -12.59
N THR A 300 -21.50 -3.34 -12.74
CA THR A 300 -21.41 -1.92 -13.04
C THR A 300 -22.22 -1.13 -12.01
N ILE A 301 -21.64 -0.07 -11.47
CA ILE A 301 -22.33 0.95 -10.69
C ILE A 301 -22.81 2.00 -11.67
N THR A 302 -24.13 2.20 -11.74
CA THR A 302 -24.78 3.20 -12.60
C THR A 302 -25.80 3.98 -11.79
N GLN A 303 -26.35 5.05 -12.36
CA GLN A 303 -27.47 5.77 -11.76
C GLN A 303 -28.67 4.87 -11.42
N ALA A 304 -28.98 3.88 -12.26
CA ALA A 304 -30.10 2.97 -12.04
C ALA A 304 -29.80 1.87 -11.01
N GLN A 305 -28.53 1.57 -10.78
CA GLN A 305 -28.08 0.52 -9.86
C GLN A 305 -26.98 1.05 -8.93
N PRO A 306 -27.30 2.02 -8.06
CA PRO A 306 -26.30 2.67 -7.22
C PRO A 306 -25.82 1.76 -6.09
N ARG A 307 -26.54 0.71 -5.73
CA ARG A 307 -26.12 -0.27 -4.73
C ARG A 307 -26.70 -1.63 -5.04
N GLY A 308 -26.06 -2.68 -4.54
CA GLY A 308 -26.59 -4.02 -4.62
C GLY A 308 -25.54 -5.06 -4.27
N GLU A 309 -25.97 -6.31 -4.36
CA GLU A 309 -25.11 -7.47 -4.18
C GLU A 309 -25.47 -8.50 -5.25
N ARG A 310 -24.46 -9.19 -5.76
CA ARG A 310 -24.64 -10.23 -6.76
C ARG A 310 -23.62 -11.34 -6.59
N THR A 311 -24.10 -12.57 -6.71
CA THR A 311 -23.29 -13.78 -6.65
C THR A 311 -23.28 -14.48 -8.01
N TRP A 312 -22.09 -14.87 -8.47
CA TRP A 312 -21.89 -15.72 -9.65
C TRP A 312 -21.27 -17.04 -9.24
N LYS A 313 -21.63 -18.10 -9.98
CA LYS A 313 -20.92 -19.37 -9.93
C LYS A 313 -20.09 -19.50 -11.20
N ILE A 314 -18.77 -19.57 -11.07
CA ILE A 314 -17.85 -19.80 -12.19
C ILE A 314 -17.23 -21.18 -12.05
N ASN A 315 -17.03 -21.88 -13.16
CA ASN A 315 -16.36 -23.17 -13.17
C ASN A 315 -14.92 -22.96 -13.67
N VAL A 316 -13.95 -23.29 -12.81
CA VAL A 316 -12.52 -23.21 -13.11
C VAL A 316 -12.04 -24.61 -13.47
N GLN A 317 -11.41 -24.73 -14.63
CA GLN A 317 -10.90 -26.01 -15.15
C GLN A 317 -9.45 -26.24 -14.72
#